data_AF-A0A7X4K5W2-F1
#
_entry.id   AF-A0A7X4K5W2-F1
#
_cell.length_a   1.000
_cell.length_b   1.000
_cell.length_c   1.000
_cell.angle_alpha   90.00
_cell.angle_beta   90.00
_cell.angle_gamma   90.00
#
_symmetry.space_group_name_H-M   'P 1'
#
loop_
_entity.id
_entity.type
_entity.pdbx_description
1 polymer ?
#
loop_
_entity_poly.entity_id
_entity_poly.type
_entity_poly.pdbx_seq_one_letter_code
_entity_poly.pdbx_strand_id
1 'polypeptide(L)'
;MATAGNSGAGDKVSSRDRASAKDALPTRQPSRWKRNLVLLVLLALCGWLAVAWKGLREEAQVGAAYGARVGCVCRFVSGRELDACEGDLKSAPLSGIAGMVSLTQDPATRTVTGSVPMLASRSADFREGRGCQLEPWRD
;
A
#
# COMPACT_ATOMS: atom_id res chain seq x y z
N MET A 1 -66.10 -63.65 26.29
CA MET A 1 -65.12 -64.33 25.41
C MET A 1 -63.98 -63.34 25.16
N ALA A 2 -62.73 -63.80 25.29
CA ALA A 2 -61.50 -63.05 25.04
C ALA A 2 -61.42 -62.61 23.54
N THR A 3 -60.63 -61.64 23.07
CA THR A 3 -59.19 -61.37 23.28
C THR A 3 -58.76 -59.99 22.69
N ALA A 4 -57.68 -59.44 23.26
CA ALA A 4 -56.50 -58.80 22.64
C ALA A 4 -56.51 -57.38 22.00
N GLY A 5 -55.50 -56.60 22.45
CA GLY A 5 -54.73 -55.62 21.66
C GLY A 5 -54.99 -54.16 22.07
N ASN A 6 -54.03 -53.28 22.39
CA ASN A 6 -52.58 -53.34 22.47
C ASN A 6 -52.13 -52.18 23.37
N SER A 7 -51.02 -52.38 24.08
CA SER A 7 -50.45 -51.49 25.09
C SER A 7 -49.69 -50.30 24.49
N GLY A 8 -49.70 -49.20 25.23
CA GLY A 8 -48.53 -48.33 25.37
C GLY A 8 -48.50 -47.10 24.48
N ALA A 9 -49.19 -46.04 24.93
CA ALA A 9 -48.83 -44.67 24.59
C ALA A 9 -47.36 -44.42 24.99
N GLY A 10 -46.55 -44.04 24.02
CA GLY A 10 -45.11 -43.86 24.19
C GLY A 10 -44.60 -42.83 23.20
N ASP A 11 -45.14 -41.61 23.29
CA ASP A 11 -44.68 -40.44 22.53
C ASP A 11 -43.26 -40.05 22.99
N LYS A 12 -42.25 -40.77 22.49
CA LYS A 12 -40.87 -40.30 22.57
C LYS A 12 -40.65 -39.25 21.48
N VAL A 13 -41.20 -38.06 21.68
CA VAL A 13 -40.72 -36.86 21.00
C VAL A 13 -39.28 -36.64 21.49
N SER A 14 -38.36 -37.06 20.63
CA SER A 14 -36.92 -37.07 20.81
C SER A 14 -36.42 -35.75 21.38
N SER A 15 -35.92 -35.79 22.61
CA SER A 15 -35.21 -34.71 23.29
C SER A 15 -33.96 -34.22 22.53
N ARG A 16 -33.51 -34.97 21.51
CA ARG A 16 -32.42 -34.55 20.60
C ARG A 16 -32.85 -33.46 19.62
N ASP A 17 -34.12 -33.42 19.20
CA ASP A 17 -34.58 -32.40 18.25
C ASP A 17 -34.74 -31.02 18.91
N ARG A 18 -34.94 -31.01 20.23
CA ARG A 18 -35.07 -29.77 21.02
C ARG A 18 -33.73 -29.13 21.38
N ALA A 19 -32.62 -29.85 21.25
CA ALA A 19 -31.27 -29.31 21.44
C ALA A 19 -30.78 -28.57 20.17
N SER A 20 -31.12 -29.07 18.99
CA SER A 20 -30.68 -28.49 17.70
C SER A 20 -31.32 -27.12 17.40
N ALA A 21 -32.49 -26.83 17.97
CA ALA A 21 -33.20 -25.57 17.74
C ALA A 21 -32.72 -24.40 18.62
N LYS A 22 -31.87 -24.64 19.63
CA LYS A 22 -31.47 -23.60 20.61
C LYS A 22 -30.17 -22.88 20.26
N ASP A 23 -29.37 -23.43 19.34
CA ASP A 23 -28.09 -22.84 18.92
C ASP A 23 -28.14 -22.16 17.56
N ALA A 24 -29.34 -21.85 17.04
CA ALA A 24 -29.50 -20.89 15.96
C ALA A 24 -29.22 -19.49 16.51
N LEU A 25 -27.93 -19.15 16.66
CA LEU A 25 -27.48 -17.80 16.98
C LEU A 25 -28.22 -16.83 16.05
N PRO A 26 -28.93 -15.82 16.58
CA PRO A 26 -29.59 -14.85 15.73
C PRO A 26 -28.50 -14.16 14.91
N THR A 27 -28.45 -14.47 13.61
CA THR A 27 -27.61 -13.73 12.68
C THR A 27 -28.22 -12.34 12.61
N ARG A 28 -27.78 -11.46 13.52
CA ARG A 28 -28.27 -10.10 13.68
C ARG A 28 -28.03 -9.39 12.36
N GLN A 29 -29.05 -9.38 11.49
CA GLN A 29 -29.07 -8.66 10.23
C GLN A 29 -28.54 -7.26 10.53
N PRO A 30 -27.34 -6.86 10.04
CA PRO A 30 -26.88 -5.51 10.27
C PRO A 30 -27.92 -4.61 9.61
N SER A 31 -28.57 -3.78 10.44
CA SER A 31 -29.51 -2.76 9.97
C SER A 31 -28.93 -2.13 8.71
N ARG A 32 -29.68 -2.19 7.60
CA ARG A 32 -29.20 -1.76 6.27
C ARG A 32 -28.61 -0.34 6.32
N TRP A 33 -29.10 0.48 7.26
CA TRP A 33 -28.56 1.80 7.56
C TRP A 33 -27.14 1.77 8.13
N LYS A 34 -26.82 0.90 9.11
CA LYS A 34 -25.45 0.75 9.63
C LYS A 34 -24.48 0.30 8.53
N ARG A 35 -24.91 -0.62 7.67
CA ARG A 35 -24.10 -1.06 6.52
C ARG A 35 -23.86 0.09 5.54
N ASN A 36 -24.89 0.87 5.21
CA ASN A 36 -24.74 2.01 4.32
C ASN A 36 -23.86 3.11 4.92
N LEU A 37 -23.93 3.32 6.24
CA LEU A 37 -23.08 4.28 6.94
C LEU A 37 -21.60 3.84 6.90
N VAL A 38 -21.31 2.56 7.14
CA VAL A 38 -19.96 2.00 6.99
C VAL A 38 -19.45 2.15 5.55
N LEU A 39 -20.30 1.88 4.55
CA LEU A 39 -19.94 2.05 3.14
C LEU A 39 -19.64 3.52 2.79
N LEU A 40 -20.42 4.47 3.32
CA LEU A 40 -20.17 5.90 3.12
C LEU A 40 -18.86 6.35 3.76
N VAL A 41 -18.56 5.89 4.97
CA VAL A 41 -17.29 6.19 5.66
C VAL A 41 -16.11 5.62 4.87
N LEU A 42 -16.21 4.38 4.38
CA LEU A 42 -15.19 3.77 3.54
C LEU A 42 -14.98 4.56 2.25
N LEU A 43 -16.06 4.96 1.57
CA LEU A 43 -15.99 5.80 0.36
C LEU A 43 -15.31 7.15 0.63
N ALA A 44 -15.67 7.81 1.73
CA ALA A 44 -15.06 9.07 2.12
C ALA A 44 -13.56 8.91 2.44
N LEU A 45 -13.20 7.84 3.16
CA LEU A 45 -11.80 7.53 3.46
C LEU A 45 -11.00 7.24 2.19
N CYS A 46 -11.54 6.43 1.27
CA CYS A 46 -10.92 6.15 -0.02
C CYS A 46 -10.75 7.42 -0.86
N GLY A 47 -11.78 8.29 -0.90
CA GLY A 47 -11.71 9.56 -1.61
C GLY A 47 -10.64 10.49 -1.03
N TRP A 48 -10.58 10.59 0.30
CA TRP A 48 -9.55 11.37 0.99
C TRP A 48 -8.14 10.82 0.73
N LEU A 49 -7.95 9.49 0.84
CA LEU A 49 -6.67 8.85 0.55
C LEU A 49 -6.24 9.12 -0.90
N ALA A 50 -7.15 9.04 -1.86
CA ALA A 50 -6.86 9.30 -3.27
C ALA A 50 -6.39 10.75 -3.52
N VAL A 51 -6.98 11.73 -2.83
CA VAL A 51 -6.55 13.13 -2.93
C VAL A 51 -5.20 13.33 -2.26
N ALA A 52 -5.00 12.80 -1.05
CA ALA A 52 -3.72 12.87 -0.34
C ALA A 52 -2.59 12.21 -1.13
N TRP A 53 -2.86 11.07 -1.79
CA TRP A 53 -1.87 10.33 -2.58
C TRP A 53 -1.34 11.13 -3.77
N LYS A 54 -2.18 11.97 -4.40
CA LYS A 54 -1.74 12.81 -5.51
C LYS A 54 -0.70 13.83 -5.08
N GLY A 55 -0.94 14.55 -3.99
CA GLY A 55 0.02 15.54 -3.45
C GLY A 55 1.35 14.89 -3.06
N LEU A 56 1.29 13.76 -2.36
CA LEU A 56 2.48 12.98 -2.00
C LEU A 56 3.24 12.49 -3.24
N ARG A 57 2.54 12.08 -4.30
CA ARG A 57 3.20 11.59 -5.52
C ARG A 57 3.98 12.69 -6.23
N GLU A 58 3.45 13.91 -6.27
CA GLU A 58 4.14 15.05 -6.88
C GLU A 58 5.40 15.43 -6.10
N GLU A 59 5.31 15.53 -4.77
CA GLU A 59 6.47 15.76 -3.90
C GLU A 59 7.53 14.67 -4.05
N ALA A 60 7.11 13.41 -4.08
CA ALA A 60 8.00 12.28 -4.27
C ALA A 60 8.71 12.30 -5.62
N GLN A 61 8.04 12.76 -6.69
CA GLN A 61 8.66 12.86 -8.00
C GLN A 61 9.72 13.96 -8.03
N VAL A 62 9.48 15.09 -7.37
CA VAL A 62 10.49 16.14 -7.23
C VAL A 62 11.69 15.63 -6.42
N GLY A 63 11.43 14.94 -5.29
CA GLY A 63 12.47 14.33 -4.48
C GLY A 63 13.29 13.28 -5.24
N ALA A 64 12.63 12.39 -5.98
CA ALA A 64 13.27 11.40 -6.83
C ALA A 64 14.14 12.02 -7.93
N ALA A 65 13.63 13.04 -8.63
CA ALA A 65 14.37 13.74 -9.67
C ALA A 65 15.59 14.49 -9.09
N TYR A 66 15.40 15.19 -7.98
CA TYR A 66 16.50 15.86 -7.29
C TYR A 66 17.57 14.87 -6.84
N GLY A 67 17.17 13.77 -6.19
CA GLY A 67 18.07 12.71 -5.74
C GLY A 67 18.82 12.05 -6.89
N ALA A 68 18.14 11.74 -8.01
CA ALA A 68 18.78 11.17 -9.20
C ALA A 68 19.86 12.09 -9.77
N ARG A 69 19.57 13.40 -9.89
CA ARG A 69 20.53 14.38 -10.42
C ARG A 69 21.70 14.59 -9.48
N VAL A 70 21.46 14.80 -8.19
CA VAL A 70 22.51 15.00 -7.18
C VAL A 70 23.38 13.75 -7.05
N GLY A 71 22.75 12.56 -7.02
CA GLY A 71 23.44 11.27 -7.03
C GLY A 71 24.33 11.09 -8.26
N CYS A 72 23.82 11.42 -9.45
CA CYS A 72 24.61 11.40 -10.69
C CYS A 72 25.84 12.33 -10.60
N VAL A 73 25.64 13.57 -10.15
CA VAL A 73 26.75 14.55 -10.03
C VAL A 73 27.77 14.05 -9.02
N CYS A 74 27.33 13.60 -7.85
CA CYS A 74 28.19 13.08 -6.80
C CYS A 74 29.02 11.87 -7.27
N ARG A 75 28.40 10.97 -8.06
CA ARG A 75 29.07 9.77 -8.57
C ARG A 75 30.03 10.02 -9.72
N PHE A 76 29.58 10.75 -10.74
CA PHE A 76 30.30 10.89 -12.02
C PHE A 76 31.10 12.18 -12.14
N VAL A 77 30.73 13.25 -11.44
CA VAL A 77 31.46 14.51 -11.44
C VAL A 77 32.42 14.58 -10.24
N SER A 78 31.94 14.24 -9.04
CA SER A 78 32.75 14.28 -7.82
C SER A 78 33.53 12.99 -7.56
N GLY A 79 33.24 11.91 -8.28
CA GLY A 79 33.96 10.64 -8.15
C GLY A 79 33.76 9.92 -6.81
N ARG A 80 32.70 10.23 -6.05
CA ARG A 80 32.39 9.57 -4.77
C ARG A 80 31.55 8.31 -5.00
N GLU A 81 31.59 7.39 -4.04
CA GLU A 81 30.69 6.24 -4.04
C GLU A 81 29.23 6.66 -3.88
N LEU A 82 28.33 6.03 -4.63
CA LEU A 82 26.91 6.40 -4.65
C LEU A 82 26.25 6.28 -3.27
N ASP A 83 26.64 5.26 -2.51
CA ASP A 83 26.10 5.01 -1.16
C ASP A 83 26.41 6.15 -0.17
N ALA A 84 27.61 6.73 -0.28
CA ALA A 84 27.96 7.91 0.51
C ALA A 84 27.09 9.12 0.14
N CYS A 85 26.82 9.32 -1.16
CA CYS A 85 25.93 10.37 -1.64
C CYS A 85 24.48 10.15 -1.17
N GLU A 86 24.01 8.90 -1.16
CA GLU A 86 22.69 8.55 -0.63
C GLU A 86 22.60 8.82 0.88
N GLY A 87 23.64 8.49 1.65
CA GLY A 87 23.73 8.83 3.07
C GLY A 87 23.67 10.34 3.33
N ASP A 88 24.32 11.15 2.49
CA ASP A 88 24.28 12.61 2.58
C ASP A 88 22.87 13.15 2.30
N LEU A 89 22.13 12.55 1.37
CA LEU A 89 20.73 12.93 1.09
C LEU A 89 19.77 12.51 2.22
N LYS A 90 19.99 11.36 2.85
CA LYS A 90 19.20 10.89 4.00
C LYS A 90 19.46 11.70 5.28
N SER A 91 20.66 12.26 5.43
CA SER A 91 21.04 13.09 6.57
C SER A 91 20.74 14.57 6.36
N ALA A 92 20.65 15.04 5.11
CA ALA A 92 20.09 16.34 4.79
C ALA A 92 18.62 16.42 5.28
N PRO A 93 18.17 17.58 5.80
CA PRO A 93 16.78 17.77 6.23
C PRO A 93 15.85 17.92 5.03
N LEU A 94 15.75 16.88 4.20
CA LEU A 94 14.67 16.72 3.24
C LEU A 94 13.43 16.31 4.04
N SER A 95 12.60 17.27 4.38
CA SER A 95 11.36 17.04 5.15
C SER A 95 10.41 16.12 4.38
N GLY A 96 9.81 15.15 5.06
CA GLY A 96 8.77 14.29 4.51
C GLY A 96 9.29 13.11 3.69
N ILE A 97 8.56 12.73 2.65
CA ILE A 97 8.84 11.54 1.82
C ILE A 97 10.09 11.65 0.95
N ALA A 98 10.59 12.88 0.72
CA ALA A 98 11.83 13.13 -0.01
C ALA A 98 13.07 12.62 0.75
N GLY A 99 12.99 12.45 2.08
CA GLY A 99 14.05 11.81 2.87
C GLY A 99 14.12 10.29 2.71
N MET A 100 13.14 9.67 2.04
CA MET A 100 13.10 8.23 1.75
C MET A 100 13.56 7.90 0.31
N VAL A 101 14.29 8.80 -0.33
CA VAL A 101 14.85 8.55 -1.65
C VAL A 101 15.97 7.52 -1.55
N SER A 102 15.84 6.42 -2.30
CA SER A 102 16.92 5.47 -2.55
C SER A 102 17.52 5.73 -3.92
N LEU A 103 18.85 5.59 -4.04
CA LEU A 103 19.58 5.73 -5.28
C LEU A 103 20.04 4.38 -5.80
N THR A 104 20.07 4.22 -7.12
CA THR A 104 20.60 3.04 -7.78
C THR A 104 21.32 3.49 -9.04
N GLN A 105 22.55 3.01 -9.27
CA GLN A 105 23.30 3.32 -10.48
C GLN A 105 23.30 2.15 -11.47
N ASP A 106 23.27 2.49 -12.74
CA ASP A 106 23.68 1.62 -13.84
C ASP A 106 25.01 2.14 -14.41
N PRO A 107 26.14 1.43 -14.17
CA PRO A 107 27.44 1.83 -14.65
C PRO A 107 27.61 1.68 -16.17
N ALA A 108 26.83 0.83 -16.84
CA ALA A 108 26.95 0.60 -18.27
C ALA A 108 26.41 1.81 -19.08
N THR A 109 25.28 2.36 -18.64
CA THR A 109 24.64 3.52 -19.29
C THR A 109 25.06 4.86 -18.66
N ARG A 110 25.79 4.82 -17.54
CA ARG A 110 26.16 5.97 -16.69
C ARG A 110 24.92 6.73 -16.19
N THR A 111 23.94 5.97 -15.71
CA THR A 111 22.63 6.48 -15.28
C THR A 111 22.47 6.27 -13.77
N VAL A 112 21.89 7.23 -13.07
CA VAL A 112 21.48 7.11 -11.67
C VAL A 112 19.98 7.30 -11.56
N THR A 113 19.33 6.36 -10.87
CA THR A 113 17.89 6.35 -10.62
C THR A 113 17.64 6.66 -9.16
N GLY A 114 16.90 7.72 -8.88
CA GLY A 114 16.33 8.03 -7.58
C GLY A 114 14.88 7.53 -7.52
N SER A 115 14.55 6.79 -6.47
CA SER A 115 13.19 6.28 -6.26
C SER A 115 12.71 6.51 -4.84
N VAL A 116 11.45 6.89 -4.71
CA VAL A 116 10.72 6.91 -3.45
C VAL A 116 9.79 5.69 -3.44
N PRO A 117 9.88 4.79 -2.45
CA PRO A 117 9.11 3.54 -2.41
C PRO A 117 7.62 3.77 -2.68
N MET A 118 7.04 3.01 -3.62
CA MET A 118 5.61 3.06 -4.02
C MET A 118 5.09 4.39 -4.61
N LEU A 119 5.87 5.48 -4.57
CA LEU A 119 5.41 6.80 -4.97
C LEU A 119 5.94 7.22 -6.34
N ALA A 120 7.26 7.23 -6.53
CA ALA A 120 7.89 7.81 -7.71
C ALA A 120 9.27 7.22 -8.02
N SER A 121 9.67 7.27 -9.29
CA SER A 121 11.02 6.92 -9.74
C SER A 121 11.43 7.83 -10.89
N ARG A 122 12.66 8.35 -10.83
CA ARG A 122 13.25 9.25 -11.82
C ARG A 122 14.73 8.96 -12.00
N SER A 123 15.21 9.13 -13.21
CA SER A 123 16.56 8.75 -13.66
C SER A 123 17.29 9.97 -14.22
N ALA A 124 18.61 9.97 -14.07
CA ALA A 124 19.50 10.97 -14.61
C ALA A 124 20.70 10.30 -15.28
N ASP A 125 20.96 10.63 -16.54
CA ASP A 125 22.10 10.13 -17.31
C ASP A 125 23.26 11.14 -17.32
N PHE A 126 24.48 10.61 -17.20
CA PHE A 126 25.69 11.39 -17.35
C PHE A 126 26.20 11.33 -18.79
N ARG A 127 26.41 12.52 -19.38
CA ARG A 127 26.98 12.68 -20.72
C ARG A 127 28.18 13.62 -20.66
N GLU A 128 29.29 13.18 -21.21
CA GLU A 128 30.49 14.02 -21.35
C GLU A 128 30.15 15.29 -22.14
N GLY A 129 30.51 16.45 -21.61
CA GLY A 129 30.20 17.78 -22.17
C GLY A 129 28.85 18.38 -21.74
N ARG A 130 27.83 17.57 -21.41
CA ARG A 130 26.52 18.07 -20.92
C ARG A 130 26.33 17.92 -19.40
N GLY A 131 27.13 17.06 -18.76
CA GLY A 131 27.00 16.73 -17.34
C GLY A 131 25.83 15.76 -17.08
N CYS A 132 25.30 15.81 -15.86
CA CYS A 132 24.14 15.02 -15.45
C CYS A 132 22.83 15.69 -15.87
N GLN A 133 22.07 15.04 -16.75
CA GLN A 133 20.74 15.46 -17.15
C GLN A 133 19.69 14.48 -16.64
N LEU A 134 18.50 14.99 -16.35
CA LEU A 134 17.36 14.15 -16.03
C LEU A 134 16.78 13.57 -17.30
N GLU A 135 16.35 12.31 -17.24
CA GLU A 135 15.57 11.74 -18.32
C GLU A 135 14.25 12.49 -18.50
N PRO A 136 13.78 12.62 -19.75
CA PRO A 136 12.54 13.30 -20.03
C PRO A 136 11.39 12.63 -19.27
N TRP A 137 10.50 13.47 -18.80
CA TRP A 137 9.36 13.02 -18.03
C TRP A 137 8.46 12.13 -18.88
N ARG A 138 8.20 10.93 -18.39
CA ARG A 138 7.18 10.03 -18.96
C ARG A 138 5.99 10.01 -18.01
N ASP A 139 4.85 10.45 -18.53
CA ASP A 139 3.55 10.46 -17.84
C ASP A 139 3.00 9.04 -17.61
#